data_AF-A0A8F2AYY7-F1
#
_entry.id   AF-A0A8F2AYY7-F1
#
_cell.length_a   1.000
_cell.length_b   1.000
_cell.length_c   1.000
_cell.angle_alpha   90.00
_cell.angle_beta   90.00
_cell.angle_gamma   90.00
#
_symmetry.space_group_name_H-M   'P 1'
#
loop_
_entity.id
_entity.type
_entity.pdbx_description
1 polymer ?
#
loop_
_entity_poly.entity_id
_entity_poly.type
_entity_poly.pdbx_seq_one_letter_code
_entity_poly.pdbx_strand_id
1 'polypeptide(L)'
;MVDSDFRFFPTIRDDAFGYILHPIDLAMNKVMAAAGRKEPRDVVDLITINDRILPIGAVILAAVEKSTGFTPEGLIHEILRVASYTESDFRRLASVPPVDAKEIMARLRQVLDEAYAFVVRIPTDKIGLLFIKDGTVVQPDPDHFEDYQTHAGQRRGQWPSSPEIAAAMLEKYTSHKPH
;
A
#
# COMPACT_ATOMS: atom_id res chain seq x y z
N MET A 1 -2.79 8.70 -17.84
CA MET A 1 -1.84 8.32 -16.78
C MET A 1 -0.80 7.45 -17.46
N VAL A 2 0.44 7.93 -17.59
CA VAL A 2 1.54 7.16 -18.20
C VAL A 2 1.82 5.99 -17.25
N ASP A 3 1.87 4.75 -17.77
CA ASP A 3 2.35 3.60 -17.00
C ASP A 3 3.80 3.92 -16.63
N SER A 4 4.02 4.27 -15.36
CA SER A 4 5.35 4.53 -14.87
C SER A 4 6.06 3.19 -14.81
N ASP A 5 7.09 3.01 -15.64
CA ASP A 5 7.98 1.85 -15.64
C ASP A 5 8.68 1.61 -14.28
N PHE A 6 8.48 2.48 -13.28
CA PHE A 6 9.03 2.35 -11.94
C PHE A 6 8.21 1.38 -11.07
N ARG A 7 8.85 0.32 -10.56
CA ARG A 7 8.24 -0.73 -9.74
C ARG A 7 9.25 -1.25 -8.70
N PHE A 8 8.77 -1.75 -7.58
CA PHE A 8 9.61 -2.49 -6.65
C PHE A 8 9.77 -3.94 -7.10
N PHE A 9 8.71 -4.56 -7.61
CA PHE A 9 8.74 -5.94 -8.07
C PHE A 9 8.34 -6.05 -9.55
N PRO A 10 8.83 -7.08 -10.26
CA PRO A 10 8.35 -7.37 -11.61
C PRO A 10 6.87 -7.80 -11.60
N THR A 11 6.21 -7.73 -12.75
CA THR A 11 4.83 -8.23 -12.88
C THR A 11 4.75 -9.72 -12.68
N ILE A 12 3.66 -10.16 -12.06
CA ILE A 12 3.38 -11.55 -11.76
C ILE A 12 2.53 -12.13 -12.89
N ARG A 13 2.83 -13.36 -13.32
CA ARG A 13 2.00 -14.05 -14.30
C ARG A 13 0.68 -14.49 -13.65
N ASP A 14 -0.43 -14.24 -14.33
CA ASP A 14 -1.76 -14.64 -13.92
C ASP A 14 -2.43 -15.42 -15.07
N ASP A 15 -3.05 -16.55 -14.76
CA ASP A 15 -3.60 -17.44 -15.79
C ASP A 15 -4.83 -16.87 -16.50
N ALA A 16 -5.55 -15.94 -15.87
CA ALA A 16 -6.74 -15.30 -16.43
C ALA A 16 -6.42 -13.97 -17.12
N PHE A 17 -5.47 -13.20 -16.60
CA PHE A 17 -5.18 -11.83 -17.03
C PHE A 17 -3.79 -11.66 -17.67
N GLY A 18 -3.01 -12.73 -17.80
CA GLY A 18 -1.68 -12.73 -18.40
C GLY A 18 -0.62 -12.25 -17.40
N TYR A 19 -0.52 -10.94 -17.17
CA TYR A 19 0.42 -10.36 -16.20
C TYR A 19 -0.26 -9.28 -15.36
N ILE A 20 -0.12 -9.39 -14.04
CA ILE A 20 -0.64 -8.43 -13.06
C ILE A 20 0.50 -7.75 -12.30
N LEU A 21 0.22 -6.58 -11.73
CA LEU A 21 1.17 -5.92 -10.83
C LEU A 21 1.32 -6.72 -9.54
N HIS A 22 2.52 -6.67 -8.96
CA HIS A 22 2.74 -7.21 -7.63
C HIS A 22 1.83 -6.51 -6.61
N PRO A 23 1.27 -7.21 -5.61
CA PRO A 23 0.33 -6.61 -4.64
C PRO A 23 0.84 -5.35 -3.95
N ILE A 24 2.14 -5.29 -3.66
CA ILE A 24 2.78 -4.11 -3.06
C ILE A 24 2.79 -2.92 -4.05
N ASP A 25 3.16 -3.14 -5.31
CA ASP A 25 3.09 -2.10 -6.35
C ASP A 25 1.64 -1.64 -6.62
N LEU A 26 0.68 -2.57 -6.55
CA LEU A 26 -0.74 -2.23 -6.62
C LEU A 26 -1.17 -1.39 -5.41
N ALA A 27 -0.73 -1.74 -4.20
CA ALA A 27 -1.03 -0.98 -2.98
C ALA A 27 -0.50 0.45 -3.07
N MET A 28 0.72 0.65 -3.57
CA MET A 28 1.28 1.99 -3.80
C MET A 28 0.44 2.79 -4.81
N ASN A 29 0.00 2.18 -5.91
CA ASN A 29 -0.89 2.84 -6.86
C ASN A 29 -2.24 3.25 -6.23
N LYS A 30 -2.76 2.44 -5.29
CA LYS A 30 -4.01 2.74 -4.57
C LYS A 30 -3.84 3.87 -3.58
N VAL A 31 -2.73 3.93 -2.85
CA VAL A 31 -2.36 5.09 -2.01
C VAL A 31 -2.30 6.37 -2.83
N MET A 32 -1.64 6.33 -3.99
CA MET A 32 -1.56 7.50 -4.88
C MET A 32 -2.93 7.88 -5.48
N ALA A 33 -3.79 6.91 -5.77
CA ALA A 33 -5.15 7.19 -6.21
C ALA A 33 -5.97 7.86 -5.11
N ALA A 34 -5.91 7.37 -3.87
CA ALA A 34 -6.63 7.95 -2.73
C ALA A 34 -6.24 9.40 -2.44
N ALA A 35 -4.98 9.77 -2.69
CA ALA A 35 -4.50 11.15 -2.60
C ALA A 35 -4.89 12.02 -3.82
N GLY A 36 -5.08 11.40 -4.99
CA GLY A 36 -5.27 12.13 -6.25
C GLY A 36 -6.74 12.32 -6.69
N ARG A 37 -7.68 11.57 -6.10
CA ARG A 37 -9.10 11.64 -6.49
C ARG A 37 -10.05 11.30 -5.35
N LYS A 38 -11.28 11.78 -5.50
CA LYS A 38 -12.38 11.55 -4.57
C LYS A 38 -13.26 10.39 -5.05
N GLU A 39 -12.98 9.20 -4.56
CA GLU A 39 -13.67 7.96 -4.90
C GLU A 39 -13.84 7.07 -3.65
N PRO A 40 -15.08 6.80 -3.16
CA PRO A 40 -15.30 6.07 -1.91
C PRO A 40 -14.65 4.69 -1.83
N ARG A 41 -14.52 3.96 -2.95
CA ARG A 41 -13.84 2.66 -2.96
C ARG A 41 -12.35 2.76 -2.59
N ASP A 42 -11.71 3.90 -2.80
CA ASP A 42 -10.31 4.05 -2.45
C ASP A 42 -10.13 3.99 -0.93
N VAL A 43 -11.12 4.39 -0.12
CA VAL A 43 -11.10 4.20 1.35
C VAL A 43 -11.16 2.73 1.73
N VAL A 44 -12.04 1.96 1.07
CA VAL A 44 -12.16 0.51 1.26
C VAL A 44 -10.86 -0.20 0.87
N ASP A 45 -10.27 0.22 -0.24
CA ASP A 45 -9.00 -0.31 -0.74
C ASP A 45 -7.87 -0.05 0.27
N LEU A 46 -7.75 1.15 0.83
CA LEU A 46 -6.73 1.48 1.83
C LEU A 46 -6.83 0.61 3.09
N ILE A 47 -8.04 0.40 3.62
CA ILE A 47 -8.24 -0.45 4.80
C ILE A 47 -7.94 -1.90 4.46
N THR A 48 -8.36 -2.37 3.29
CA THR A 48 -8.05 -3.74 2.83
C THR A 48 -6.55 -3.96 2.67
N ILE A 49 -5.83 -2.97 2.12
CA ILE A 49 -4.37 -3.00 2.01
C ILE A 49 -3.74 -3.08 3.40
N ASN A 50 -4.16 -2.21 4.33
CA ASN A 50 -3.64 -2.19 5.69
C ASN A 50 -3.77 -3.55 6.38
N ASP A 51 -4.96 -4.13 6.30
CA ASP A 51 -5.32 -5.31 7.07
C ASP A 51 -4.80 -6.62 6.43
N ARG A 52 -4.52 -6.62 5.11
CA ARG A 52 -4.21 -7.87 4.38
C ARG A 52 -2.91 -7.87 3.58
N ILE A 53 -2.39 -6.71 3.22
CA ILE A 53 -1.24 -6.61 2.31
C ILE A 53 -0.01 -6.10 3.03
N LEU A 54 -0.06 -4.85 3.49
CA LEU A 54 1.05 -4.19 4.18
C LEU A 54 0.46 -3.00 4.96
N PRO A 55 0.89 -2.75 6.20
CA PRO A 55 0.47 -1.56 6.93
C PRO A 55 0.67 -0.28 6.11
N ILE A 56 -0.32 0.61 6.13
CA ILE A 56 -0.35 1.78 5.24
C ILE A 56 0.85 2.70 5.42
N GLY A 57 1.42 2.78 6.62
CA GLY A 57 2.66 3.52 6.89
C GLY A 57 3.82 3.08 5.99
N ALA A 58 4.06 1.78 5.87
CA ALA A 58 5.12 1.24 5.00
C ALA A 58 4.81 1.42 3.50
N VAL A 59 3.54 1.31 3.10
CA VAL A 59 3.13 1.58 1.70
C VAL A 59 3.36 3.04 1.34
N ILE A 60 2.96 3.97 2.22
CA ILE A 60 3.16 5.41 2.05
C ILE A 60 4.64 5.76 1.99
N LEU A 61 5.44 5.18 2.89
CA LEU A 61 6.89 5.38 2.93
C LEU A 61 7.56 5.02 1.61
N ALA A 62 7.16 3.91 0.98
CA ALA A 62 7.67 3.50 -0.33
C ALA A 62 7.07 4.33 -1.48
N ALA A 63 5.79 4.68 -1.42
CA ALA A 63 5.08 5.37 -2.50
C ALA A 63 5.63 6.77 -2.82
N VAL A 64 6.18 7.47 -1.82
CA VAL A 64 6.72 8.83 -2.03
C VAL A 64 7.95 8.87 -2.93
N GLU A 65 8.68 7.76 -3.10
CA GLU A 65 9.77 7.67 -4.10
C GLU A 65 9.25 7.94 -5.53
N LYS A 66 8.02 7.52 -5.80
CA LYS A 66 7.35 7.65 -7.11
C LYS A 66 6.77 9.05 -7.35
N SER A 67 6.66 9.88 -6.32
CA SER A 67 5.98 11.18 -6.39
C SER A 67 6.88 12.29 -5.85
N THR A 68 7.56 12.99 -6.76
CA THR A 68 8.52 14.08 -6.49
C THR A 68 7.91 15.35 -5.87
N GLY A 69 6.82 15.24 -5.10
CA GLY A 69 6.12 16.37 -4.48
C GLY A 69 5.48 16.07 -3.11
N PHE A 70 5.62 14.85 -2.57
CA PHE A 70 5.11 14.50 -1.25
C PHE A 70 6.21 14.02 -0.32
N THR A 71 6.17 14.47 0.93
CA THR A 71 6.74 13.71 2.05
C THR A 71 5.73 12.66 2.52
N PRO A 72 6.14 11.61 3.26
CA PRO A 72 5.20 10.63 3.80
C PRO A 72 4.05 11.26 4.59
N GLU A 73 4.35 12.25 5.43
CA GLU A 73 3.38 13.01 6.23
C GLU A 73 2.46 13.84 5.34
N GLY A 74 3.03 14.50 4.32
CA GLY A 74 2.27 15.27 3.34
C GLY A 74 1.27 14.41 2.58
N LEU A 75 1.66 13.18 2.22
CA LEU A 75 0.78 12.23 1.55
C LEU A 75 -0.38 11.76 2.45
N ILE A 76 -0.10 11.49 3.74
CA ILE A 76 -1.15 11.17 4.73
C ILE A 76 -2.16 12.31 4.85
N HIS A 77 -1.67 13.55 5.02
CA HIS A 77 -2.52 14.73 5.12
C HIS A 77 -3.36 14.94 3.85
N GLU A 78 -2.77 14.70 2.68
CA GLU A 78 -3.48 14.82 1.41
C GLU A 78 -4.62 13.79 1.28
N ILE A 79 -4.37 12.53 1.67
CA ILE A 79 -5.42 11.50 1.70
C ILE A 79 -6.57 11.93 2.62
N LEU A 80 -6.27 12.41 3.83
CA LEU A 80 -7.30 12.90 4.76
C LEU A 80 -8.09 14.08 4.18
N ARG A 81 -7.41 15.00 3.49
CA ARG A 81 -8.02 16.16 2.85
C ARG A 81 -8.99 15.74 1.73
N VAL A 82 -8.62 14.74 0.94
CA VAL A 82 -9.43 14.24 -0.17
C VAL A 82 -10.58 13.34 0.30
N ALA A 83 -10.40 12.61 1.41
CA ALA A 83 -11.35 11.64 1.94
C ALA A 83 -12.57 12.28 2.66
N SER A 84 -13.32 13.11 1.94
CA SER A 84 -14.53 13.77 2.43
C SER A 84 -15.78 13.14 1.82
N TYR A 85 -16.38 12.15 2.48
CA TYR A 85 -17.50 11.38 1.92
C TYR A 85 -18.75 11.43 2.81
N THR A 86 -19.90 11.29 2.18
CA THR A 86 -21.21 11.14 2.81
C THR A 86 -21.68 9.69 2.78
N GLU A 87 -22.68 9.37 3.61
CA GLU A 87 -23.37 8.07 3.56
C GLU A 87 -23.90 7.73 2.15
N SER A 88 -24.35 8.75 1.40
CA SER A 88 -24.84 8.55 0.03
C SER A 88 -23.76 8.20 -0.98
N ASP A 89 -22.50 8.52 -0.68
CA ASP A 89 -21.37 8.16 -1.54
C ASP A 89 -21.05 6.67 -1.39
N PHE A 90 -21.05 6.16 -0.15
CA PHE A 90 -20.78 4.74 0.12
C PHE A 90 -21.93 3.82 -0.29
N ARG A 91 -23.19 4.26 -0.23
CA ARG A 91 -24.35 3.48 -0.72
C ARG A 91 -24.30 3.13 -2.20
N ARG A 92 -23.49 3.84 -3.00
CA ARG A 92 -23.30 3.54 -4.44
C ARG A 92 -22.32 2.39 -4.67
N LEU A 93 -21.55 2.01 -3.65
CA LEU A 93 -20.67 0.86 -3.73
C LEU A 93 -21.52 -0.41 -3.71
N ALA A 94 -21.33 -1.26 -4.71
CA ALA A 94 -21.91 -2.60 -4.74
C ALA A 94 -21.17 -3.51 -3.75
N SER A 95 -21.45 -3.35 -2.46
CA SER A 95 -20.89 -4.13 -1.36
C SER A 95 -21.99 -4.85 -0.59
N VAL A 96 -21.73 -6.10 -0.20
CA VAL A 96 -22.61 -6.90 0.67
C VAL A 96 -21.76 -7.46 1.82
N PRO A 97 -22.01 -7.05 3.08
CA PRO A 97 -23.00 -6.05 3.51
C PRO A 97 -22.66 -4.62 3.00
N PRO A 98 -23.63 -3.69 3.03
CA PRO A 98 -23.37 -2.28 2.74
C PRO A 98 -22.26 -1.72 3.63
N VAL A 99 -21.44 -0.84 3.08
CA VAL A 99 -20.38 -0.17 3.82
C VAL A 99 -20.99 0.91 4.71
N ASP A 100 -20.80 0.81 6.03
CA ASP A 100 -21.14 1.87 6.96
C ASP A 100 -20.13 3.01 6.86
N ALA A 101 -20.57 4.20 6.44
CA ALA A 101 -19.67 5.31 6.21
C ALA A 101 -19.01 5.83 7.50
N LYS A 102 -19.72 5.76 8.63
CA LYS A 102 -19.19 6.24 9.92
C LYS A 102 -18.08 5.32 10.40
N GLU A 103 -18.32 4.01 10.36
CA GLU A 103 -17.35 3.00 10.78
C GLU A 103 -16.10 3.03 9.90
N ILE A 104 -16.28 3.00 8.57
CA ILE A 104 -15.14 2.94 7.66
C ILE A 104 -14.29 4.21 7.69
N MET A 105 -14.91 5.38 7.85
CA MET A 105 -14.19 6.65 7.96
C MET A 105 -13.52 6.83 9.33
N ALA A 106 -14.05 6.22 10.39
CA ALA A 106 -13.36 6.15 11.68
C ALA A 106 -12.13 5.24 11.60
N ARG A 107 -12.27 4.08 10.95
CA ARG A 107 -11.16 3.15 10.71
C ARG A 107 -10.07 3.77 9.84
N LEU A 108 -10.44 4.50 8.78
CA LEU A 108 -9.48 5.21 7.94
C LEU A 108 -8.61 6.18 8.77
N ARG A 109 -9.23 6.98 9.65
CA ARG A 109 -8.50 7.92 10.51
C ARG A 109 -7.53 7.20 11.42
N GLN A 110 -8.00 6.13 12.10
CA GLN A 110 -7.12 5.32 12.95
C GLN A 110 -5.91 4.78 12.19
N VAL A 111 -6.11 4.18 11.02
CA VAL A 111 -5.02 3.61 10.21
C VAL A 111 -4.04 4.70 9.77
N LEU A 112 -4.52 5.90 9.43
CA LEU A 112 -3.67 7.01 9.03
C LEU A 112 -2.94 7.66 10.22
N ASP A 113 -3.53 7.67 11.41
CA ASP A 113 -2.86 8.11 12.65
C ASP A 113 -1.73 7.15 13.04
N GLU A 114 -1.96 5.83 12.93
CA GLU A 114 -0.94 4.79 13.12
C GLU A 114 0.19 4.92 12.08
N ALA A 115 -0.18 5.13 10.81
CA ALA A 115 0.78 5.40 9.74
C ALA A 115 1.59 6.67 10.03
N TYR A 116 0.96 7.74 10.51
CA TYR A 116 1.64 8.98 10.86
C TYR A 116 2.66 8.75 11.98
N ALA A 117 2.25 8.10 13.07
CA ALA A 117 3.14 7.77 14.19
C ALA A 117 4.35 6.91 13.77
N PHE A 118 4.19 6.08 12.75
CA PHE A 118 5.29 5.34 12.14
C PHE A 118 6.20 6.24 11.30
N VAL A 119 5.67 6.97 10.31
CA VAL A 119 6.50 7.68 9.33
C VAL A 119 7.35 8.80 9.93
N VAL A 120 6.87 9.45 11.01
CA VAL A 120 7.63 10.51 11.69
C VAL A 120 8.89 10.01 12.41
N ARG A 121 9.00 8.70 12.60
CA ARG A 121 10.19 8.06 13.21
C ARG A 121 11.21 7.60 12.17
N ILE A 122 10.89 7.70 10.88
CA ILE A 122 11.72 7.14 9.82
C ILE A 122 12.86 8.10 9.44
N PRO A 123 14.12 7.65 9.45
CA PRO A 123 15.25 8.44 8.97
C PRO A 123 15.08 8.82 7.49
N THR A 124 15.56 10.01 7.10
CA THR A 124 15.40 10.54 5.73
C THR A 124 16.01 9.62 4.66
N ASP A 125 17.14 8.96 4.94
CA ASP A 125 17.82 8.03 4.03
C ASP A 125 17.06 6.70 3.81
N LYS A 126 16.00 6.47 4.60
CA LYS A 126 15.13 5.29 4.52
C LYS A 126 13.79 5.57 3.83
N ILE A 127 13.51 6.82 3.50
CA ILE A 127 12.31 7.21 2.76
C ILE A 127 12.39 6.64 1.35
N GLY A 128 11.28 6.08 0.87
CA GLY A 128 11.21 5.44 -0.44
C GLY A 128 11.64 3.98 -0.46
N LEU A 129 12.01 3.39 0.68
CA LEU A 129 12.45 1.98 0.71
C LEU A 129 11.35 1.05 1.22
N LEU A 130 11.37 -0.18 0.70
CA LEU A 130 10.71 -1.33 1.31
C LEU A 130 11.67 -2.07 2.24
N PHE A 131 11.10 -2.79 3.20
CA PHE A 131 11.85 -3.57 4.19
C PHE A 131 11.39 -5.01 4.14
N ILE A 132 12.36 -5.92 4.20
CA ILE A 132 12.14 -7.36 4.07
C ILE A 132 12.75 -8.06 5.28
N LYS A 133 11.95 -8.91 5.91
CA LYS A 133 12.39 -9.84 6.97
C LYS A 133 11.95 -11.24 6.58
N ASP A 134 12.88 -12.17 6.54
CA ASP A 134 12.64 -13.57 6.17
C ASP A 134 11.88 -13.73 4.84
N GLY A 135 12.26 -12.94 3.83
CA GLY A 135 11.64 -12.92 2.50
C GLY A 135 10.26 -12.24 2.43
N THR A 136 9.69 -11.79 3.54
CA THR A 136 8.39 -11.11 3.54
C THR A 136 8.58 -9.60 3.61
N VAL A 137 7.85 -8.85 2.78
CA VAL A 137 7.80 -7.38 2.89
C VAL A 137 7.01 -7.01 4.15
N VAL A 138 7.58 -6.16 4.99
CA VAL A 138 7.02 -5.80 6.30
C VAL A 138 7.15 -4.31 6.57
N GLN A 139 6.32 -3.79 7.49
CA GLN A 139 6.63 -2.51 8.13
C GLN A 139 7.77 -2.74 9.12
N PRO A 140 8.91 -2.04 8.99
CA PRO A 140 10.02 -2.22 9.92
C PRO A 140 9.67 -1.67 11.31
N ASP A 141 10.33 -2.18 12.33
CA ASP A 141 10.42 -1.48 13.61
C ASP A 141 11.42 -0.32 13.47
N PRO A 142 11.00 0.95 13.70
CA PRO A 142 11.91 2.08 13.61
C PRO A 142 13.08 2.05 14.59
N ASP A 143 13.04 1.22 15.64
CA ASP A 143 14.15 1.06 16.59
C ASP A 143 15.16 -0.03 16.19
N HIS A 144 14.85 -0.84 15.17
CA HIS A 144 15.63 -2.04 14.81
C HIS A 144 15.84 -2.21 13.29
N PHE A 145 16.22 -1.14 12.59
CA PHE A 145 16.38 -1.20 11.13
C PHE A 145 17.41 -2.22 10.63
N GLU A 146 18.40 -2.56 11.45
CA GLU A 146 19.46 -3.53 11.17
C GLU A 146 18.95 -4.96 10.93
N ASP A 147 17.74 -5.27 11.40
CA ASP A 147 17.08 -6.56 11.23
C ASP A 147 16.51 -6.79 9.83
N TYR A 148 16.47 -5.75 8.99
CA TYR A 148 15.74 -5.75 7.74
C TYR A 148 16.65 -5.55 6.54
N GLN A 149 16.42 -6.34 5.49
CA GLN A 149 16.96 -6.04 4.18
C GLN A 149 16.16 -4.91 3.55
N THR A 150 16.83 -3.89 3.02
CA THR A 150 16.19 -2.80 2.27
C THR A 150 16.05 -3.15 0.80
N HIS A 151 14.96 -2.69 0.19
CA HIS A 151 14.67 -2.86 -1.22
C HIS A 151 14.18 -1.54 -1.83
N ALA A 152 14.91 -1.02 -2.81
CA ALA A 152 14.57 0.22 -3.51
C ALA A 152 13.84 -0.09 -4.83
N GLY A 153 12.95 0.80 -5.25
CA GLY A 153 12.30 0.66 -6.54
C GLY A 153 13.28 0.89 -7.69
N GLN A 154 13.06 0.20 -8.81
CA GLN A 154 13.88 0.37 -10.02
C GLN A 154 12.99 0.32 -11.27
N ARG A 155 13.52 0.74 -12.43
CA ARG A 155 12.81 0.54 -13.69
C ARG A 155 12.57 -0.96 -13.91
N ARG A 156 11.31 -1.32 -14.17
CA ARG A 156 10.75 -2.67 -14.35
C ARG A 156 10.70 -3.55 -13.10
N GLY A 157 11.18 -3.06 -11.96
CA GLY A 157 11.23 -3.81 -10.70
C GLY A 157 12.23 -4.97 -10.74
N GLN A 158 12.73 -5.36 -9.57
CA GLN A 158 13.63 -6.51 -9.41
C GLN A 158 13.33 -7.22 -8.10
N TRP A 159 13.55 -8.54 -8.06
CA TRP A 159 13.47 -9.29 -6.81
C TRP A 159 14.78 -9.12 -6.03
N PRO A 160 14.74 -8.81 -4.72
CA PRO A 160 15.94 -8.64 -3.91
C PRO A 160 16.74 -9.94 -3.67
N SER A 161 16.19 -11.13 -3.96
CA SER A 161 16.86 -12.42 -4.28
C SER A 161 15.81 -13.56 -4.44
N SER A 162 16.20 -14.67 -5.09
CA SER A 162 15.50 -15.95 -5.45
C SER A 162 13.95 -16.01 -5.64
N PRO A 163 13.45 -16.63 -6.74
CA PRO A 163 12.01 -16.81 -7.01
C PRO A 163 11.19 -17.57 -5.94
N GLU A 164 11.82 -18.28 -5.00
CA GLU A 164 11.14 -18.99 -3.90
C GLU A 164 10.41 -18.05 -2.94
N ILE A 165 10.93 -16.84 -2.74
CA ILE A 165 10.33 -15.80 -1.90
C ILE A 165 8.99 -15.33 -2.50
N ALA A 166 8.91 -15.27 -3.83
CA ALA A 166 7.72 -14.85 -4.56
C ALA A 166 6.56 -15.84 -4.36
N ALA A 167 6.83 -17.14 -4.41
CA ALA A 167 5.82 -18.18 -4.23
C ALA A 167 5.22 -18.13 -2.81
N ALA A 168 6.04 -17.96 -1.77
CA ALA A 168 5.56 -17.89 -0.38
C ALA A 168 4.68 -16.65 -0.11
N MET A 169 5.02 -15.49 -0.68
CA MET A 169 4.19 -14.28 -0.60
C MET A 169 2.86 -14.47 -1.37
N LEU A 170 2.92 -14.99 -2.60
CA LEU A 170 1.73 -15.25 -3.43
C LEU A 170 0.78 -16.29 -2.81
N GLU A 171 1.31 -17.36 -2.23
CA GLU A 171 0.51 -18.39 -1.54
C GLU A 171 -0.27 -17.79 -0.36
N LYS A 172 0.33 -16.88 0.42
CA LYS A 172 -0.39 -16.15 1.49
C LYS A 172 -1.58 -15.35 0.94
N TYR A 173 -1.42 -14.68 -0.20
CA TYR A 173 -2.47 -13.85 -0.80
C TYR A 173 -3.58 -14.68 -1.48
N THR A 174 -3.21 -15.79 -2.12
CA THR A 174 -4.14 -16.65 -2.87
C THR A 174 -4.88 -17.65 -2.00
N SER A 175 -4.29 -18.09 -0.88
CA SER A 175 -4.91 -19.03 0.06
C SER A 175 -6.06 -18.43 0.89
N HIS A 176 -6.30 -17.13 0.79
CA HIS A 176 -7.39 -16.43 1.50
C HIS A 176 -8.48 -15.90 0.56
N LYS A 177 -8.71 -16.56 -0.58
CA LYS A 177 -9.95 -16.32 -1.36
C LYS A 177 -11.17 -16.64 -0.46
N PRO A 178 -12.04 -15.66 -0.16
CA PRO A 178 -13.32 -15.99 0.45
C PRO A 178 -14.14 -16.83 -0.54
N HIS A 179 -14.73 -17.91 -0.05
CA HIS A 179 -15.83 -18.60 -0.73
C HIS A 179 -17.06 -17.70 -0.81
#